data_AF-A0A7M7SUR0-F1
#
_entry.id   AF-A0A7M7SUR0-F1
#
_cell.length_a   1.000
_cell.length_b   1.000
_cell.length_c   1.000
_cell.angle_alpha   90.00
_cell.angle_beta   90.00
_cell.angle_gamma   90.00
#
_symmetry.space_group_name_H-M   'P 1'
#
loop_
_entity.id
_entity.type
_entity.pdbx_description
1 polymer ?
#
loop_
_entity_poly.entity_id
_entity_poly.type
_entity_poly.pdbx_seq_one_letter_code
_entity_poly.pdbx_strand_id
1 'polypeptide(L)'
;MCRRFLTTYQREMQFEETHYCVRVRYLLLPATAWASRNQSGGAVTTLFRRFYPNIPGFKYSTRIVCTVGLAVACMYQVAVNFSATFYASCIVAFVIAVTNSFFTLRNYRNNTRGLWKGNFPLTNIQQKPPKVVLSALKFSGYTIAFLISGFIILQVMVWALFIVLEFLLRYASFGKLMREDWLHIVIIVFLYIALRIIARYCLLQANEDGALELKNLHLFHIINFFFIFLSVPLGIAGCIFRILKAALVGLVIIGRVDQCLFIRGLERFDRGYMAYRGYLTLEVSMTHPVLVTFCQLLCRSNNEKMYKPEDECTTEMGDSAAPSPSRKRRIARNRWLVAYTLIRNPQLAYKIPLRVNNQNKSSVASEKKTSRHVV
;
A
#
# COMPACT_ATOMS: atom_id res chain seq x y z
N MET A 1 22.72 5.29 -24.21
CA MET A 1 23.98 4.64 -24.62
C MET A 1 25.19 5.50 -24.21
N CYS A 2 25.32 5.86 -22.91
CA CYS A 2 26.47 6.62 -22.36
C CYS A 2 26.71 6.22 -20.88
N ARG A 3 27.25 5.02 -20.64
CA ARG A 3 27.67 4.58 -19.28
C ARG A 3 29.05 3.91 -19.25
N ARG A 4 29.81 3.97 -20.34
CA ARG A 4 31.05 3.18 -20.49
C ARG A 4 32.35 3.87 -20.06
N PHE A 5 32.32 5.13 -19.62
CA PHE A 5 33.54 5.88 -19.27
C PHE A 5 33.48 6.62 -17.92
N LEU A 6 32.85 6.02 -16.90
CA LEU A 6 32.97 6.54 -15.52
C LEU A 6 34.01 5.71 -14.77
N THR A 7 35.03 6.39 -14.25
CA THR A 7 35.98 5.79 -13.29
C THR A 7 35.20 5.23 -12.10
N THR A 8 35.74 4.20 -11.43
CA THR A 8 35.12 3.57 -10.26
C THR A 8 34.69 4.60 -9.21
N TYR A 9 35.54 5.61 -8.98
CA TYR A 9 35.27 6.73 -8.09
C TYR A 9 34.07 7.62 -8.53
N GLN A 10 33.97 7.96 -9.82
CA GLN A 10 32.82 8.73 -10.33
C GLN A 10 31.51 7.93 -10.25
N ARG A 11 31.58 6.61 -10.42
CA ARG A 11 30.43 5.71 -10.27
C ARG A 11 29.95 5.63 -8.82
N GLU A 12 30.86 5.79 -7.86
CA GLU A 12 30.59 5.79 -6.42
C GLU A 12 29.94 7.10 -5.95
N MET A 13 30.46 8.27 -6.37
CA MET A 13 29.80 9.56 -6.06
C MET A 13 28.39 9.62 -6.65
N GLN A 14 28.21 9.13 -7.88
CA GLN A 14 26.88 9.00 -8.48
C GLN A 14 25.96 8.06 -7.69
N PHE A 15 26.50 7.05 -7.01
CA PHE A 15 25.70 6.14 -6.20
C PHE A 15 25.30 6.72 -4.85
N GLU A 16 26.17 7.47 -4.18
CA GLU A 16 25.84 8.14 -2.92
C GLU A 16 24.70 9.16 -3.08
N GLU A 17 24.57 9.76 -4.27
CA GLU A 17 23.45 10.61 -4.64
C GLU A 17 22.17 9.85 -5.03
N THR A 18 22.23 8.52 -5.16
CA THR A 18 21.03 7.76 -5.52
C THR A 18 19.97 7.79 -4.43
N HIS A 19 18.72 7.74 -4.88
CA HIS A 19 17.56 7.65 -4.01
C HIS A 19 17.63 6.47 -3.02
N TYR A 20 18.33 5.38 -3.36
CA TYR A 20 18.54 4.24 -2.47
C TYR A 20 19.40 4.60 -1.24
N CYS A 21 20.54 5.26 -1.44
CA CYS A 21 21.40 5.74 -0.36
C CYS A 21 20.71 6.79 0.52
N VAL A 22 20.03 7.76 -0.11
CA VAL A 22 19.23 8.77 0.60
C VAL A 22 18.17 8.10 1.46
N ARG A 23 17.53 7.04 0.97
CA ARG A 23 16.52 6.28 1.70
C ARG A 23 17.10 5.57 2.92
N VAL A 24 18.24 4.91 2.78
CA VAL A 24 18.89 4.21 3.90
C VAL A 24 19.41 5.20 4.94
N ARG A 25 20.00 6.31 4.50
CA ARG A 25 20.40 7.42 5.39
C ARG A 25 19.20 7.96 6.16
N TYR A 26 18.05 8.11 5.50
CA TYR A 26 16.80 8.49 6.18
C TYR A 26 16.39 7.49 7.26
N LEU A 27 16.53 6.18 7.02
CA LEU A 27 16.17 5.15 8.01
C LEU A 27 17.12 5.13 9.22
N LEU A 28 18.36 5.55 9.06
CA LEU A 28 19.37 5.56 10.12
C LEU A 28 19.40 6.88 10.91
N LEU A 29 18.85 7.96 10.37
CA LEU A 29 18.80 9.27 11.04
C LEU A 29 17.65 9.33 12.07
N PRO A 30 17.83 10.06 13.19
CA PRO A 30 16.76 10.28 14.16
C PRO A 30 15.60 11.07 13.52
N ALA A 31 14.36 10.75 13.92
CA ALA A 31 13.15 11.31 13.33
C ALA A 31 13.07 12.85 13.37
N THR A 32 13.73 13.47 14.35
CA THR A 32 13.79 14.93 14.55
C THR A 32 14.55 15.66 13.45
N ALA A 33 15.60 15.05 12.89
CA ALA A 33 16.46 15.68 11.88
C ALA A 33 15.76 15.93 10.54
N TRP A 34 14.73 15.14 10.22
CA TRP A 34 13.94 15.31 8.99
C TRP A 34 12.69 16.14 9.18
N ALA A 35 12.16 16.20 10.41
CA ALA A 35 11.00 17.03 10.73
C ALA A 35 11.30 18.52 10.53
N SER A 36 12.49 18.98 10.94
CA SER A 36 12.93 20.36 10.76
C SER A 36 13.08 20.74 9.29
N ARG A 37 13.62 19.85 8.45
CA ARG A 37 13.80 20.07 7.00
C ARG A 37 12.48 20.17 6.22
N ASN A 38 11.39 19.65 6.78
CA ASN A 38 10.06 19.63 6.16
C ASN A 38 9.14 20.79 6.60
N GLN A 39 9.59 21.70 7.47
CA GLN A 39 8.78 22.84 7.93
C GLN A 39 8.92 24.10 7.06
N SER A 40 9.92 24.20 6.19
CA SER A 40 10.07 25.33 5.28
C SER A 40 9.12 25.21 4.08
N GLY A 41 8.00 25.94 4.10
CA GLY A 41 7.06 26.06 2.98
C GLY A 41 5.80 26.86 3.33
N GLY A 42 5.23 27.57 2.35
CA GLY A 42 3.99 28.34 2.52
C GLY A 42 2.73 27.46 2.68
N ALA A 43 1.59 28.06 3.06
CA ALA A 43 0.35 27.35 3.41
C ALA A 43 -0.17 26.36 2.35
N VAL A 44 -0.07 26.71 1.06
CA VAL A 44 -0.47 25.83 -0.07
C VAL A 44 0.42 24.60 -0.16
N THR A 45 1.73 24.76 0.07
CA THR A 45 2.68 23.64 0.07
C THR A 45 2.44 22.71 1.25
N THR A 46 2.01 23.26 2.39
CA THR A 46 1.63 22.49 3.57
C THR A 46 0.36 21.68 3.33
N LEU A 47 -0.65 22.26 2.66
CA LEU A 47 -1.87 21.56 2.26
C LEU A 47 -1.57 20.43 1.26
N PHE A 48 -0.77 20.70 0.24
CA PHE A 48 -0.37 19.69 -0.75
C PHE A 48 0.43 18.55 -0.09
N ARG A 49 1.32 18.87 0.85
CA ARG A 49 2.07 17.87 1.64
C ARG A 49 1.15 17.00 2.51
N ARG A 50 -0.01 17.50 2.94
CA ARG A 50 -1.01 16.72 3.68
C ARG A 50 -1.63 15.63 2.81
N PHE A 51 -1.92 15.94 1.54
CA PHE A 51 -2.46 14.97 0.58
C PHE A 51 -1.37 14.06 -0.01
N TYR A 52 -0.19 14.61 -0.25
CA TYR A 52 0.93 13.93 -0.86
C TYR A 52 2.24 14.22 -0.12
N PRO A 53 2.50 13.55 1.02
CA PRO A 53 3.71 13.80 1.80
C PRO A 53 4.96 13.49 0.98
N ASN A 54 5.96 14.35 1.06
CA ASN A 54 7.25 14.09 0.44
C ASN A 54 7.96 12.99 1.22
N ILE A 55 8.27 11.87 0.57
CA ILE A 55 8.94 10.73 1.20
C ILE A 55 10.40 10.75 0.74
N PRO A 56 11.36 11.01 1.65
CA PRO A 56 12.76 11.09 1.28
C PRO A 56 13.25 9.75 0.73
N GLY A 57 13.92 9.83 -0.42
CA GLY A 57 14.50 8.68 -1.13
C GLY A 57 13.48 7.77 -1.83
N PHE A 58 12.18 8.12 -1.88
CA PHE A 58 11.21 7.35 -2.66
C PHE A 58 11.18 7.86 -4.11
N LYS A 59 11.51 6.98 -5.07
CA LYS A 59 11.37 7.25 -6.50
C LYS A 59 10.37 6.27 -7.09
N TYR A 60 9.43 6.78 -7.89
CA TYR A 60 8.52 5.93 -8.65
C TYR A 60 9.28 5.16 -9.71
N SER A 61 8.89 3.91 -9.95
CA SER A 61 9.35 3.19 -11.12
C SER A 61 8.88 3.87 -12.39
N THR A 62 9.77 3.93 -13.38
CA THR A 62 9.46 4.48 -14.69
C THR A 62 8.29 3.76 -15.32
N ARG A 63 8.17 2.45 -15.09
CA ARG A 63 7.11 1.62 -15.65
C ARG A 63 5.72 2.09 -15.20
N ILE A 64 5.51 2.30 -13.90
CA ILE A 64 4.19 2.73 -13.39
C ILE A 64 3.84 4.15 -13.84
N VAL A 65 4.81 5.06 -13.85
CA VAL A 65 4.61 6.45 -14.28
C VAL A 65 4.27 6.51 -15.77
N CYS A 66 5.02 5.79 -16.60
CA CYS A 66 4.76 5.72 -18.03
C CYS A 66 3.40 5.07 -18.33
N THR A 67 3.01 3.99 -17.62
CA THR A 67 1.71 3.35 -17.87
C THR A 67 0.53 4.23 -17.49
N VAL A 68 0.61 4.93 -16.35
CA VAL A 68 -0.47 5.83 -15.92
C VAL A 68 -0.52 7.06 -16.81
N GLY A 69 0.63 7.63 -17.16
CA GLY A 69 0.71 8.77 -18.09
C GLY A 69 0.15 8.44 -19.47
N LEU A 70 0.51 7.27 -20.01
CA LEU A 70 -0.03 6.80 -21.29
C LEU A 70 -1.55 6.57 -21.21
N ALA A 71 -2.04 5.95 -20.13
CA ALA A 71 -3.47 5.76 -19.94
C ALA A 71 -4.24 7.10 -19.89
N VAL A 72 -3.70 8.11 -19.20
CA VAL A 72 -4.31 9.46 -19.15
C VAL A 72 -4.31 10.12 -20.53
N ALA A 73 -3.23 10.01 -21.29
CA ALA A 73 -3.17 10.52 -22.66
C ALA A 73 -4.21 9.84 -23.57
N CYS A 74 -4.35 8.51 -23.48
CA CYS A 74 -5.38 7.77 -24.21
C CYS A 74 -6.79 8.18 -23.79
N MET A 75 -7.06 8.32 -22.48
CA MET A 75 -8.37 8.79 -22.00
C MET A 75 -8.69 10.19 -22.50
N TYR A 76 -7.69 11.09 -22.56
CA TYR A 76 -7.87 12.42 -23.12
C TYR A 76 -8.22 12.38 -24.61
N GLN A 77 -7.51 11.58 -25.41
CA GLN A 77 -7.83 11.39 -26.83
C GLN A 77 -9.26 10.87 -27.01
N VAL A 78 -9.68 9.88 -26.22
CA VAL A 78 -11.04 9.35 -26.28
C VAL A 78 -12.07 10.42 -25.86
N ALA A 79 -11.77 11.21 -24.82
CA ALA A 79 -12.66 12.28 -24.34
C ALA A 79 -12.92 13.37 -25.38
N VAL A 80 -11.91 13.75 -26.16
CA VAL A 80 -12.00 14.79 -27.21
C VAL A 80 -12.84 14.34 -28.41
N ASN A 81 -12.86 13.04 -28.71
CA ASN A 81 -13.57 12.49 -29.87
C ASN A 81 -15.09 12.29 -29.67
N PHE A 82 -15.63 12.55 -28.47
CA PHE A 82 -17.06 12.33 -28.21
C PHE A 82 -17.96 13.47 -28.69
N SER A 83 -19.18 13.11 -29.10
CA SER A 83 -20.22 14.02 -29.60
C SER A 83 -20.78 14.96 -28.53
N ALA A 84 -21.43 16.05 -28.99
CA ALA A 84 -21.88 17.15 -28.13
C ALA A 84 -22.82 16.77 -26.98
N THR A 85 -23.68 15.79 -27.20
CA THR A 85 -24.65 15.27 -26.21
C THR A 85 -23.99 14.59 -25.01
N PHE A 86 -22.73 14.17 -25.13
CA PHE A 86 -22.00 13.44 -24.10
C PHE A 86 -20.99 14.29 -23.32
N TYR A 87 -20.85 15.59 -23.63
CA TYR A 87 -19.79 16.42 -23.02
C TYR A 87 -19.92 16.53 -21.50
N ALA A 88 -21.14 16.73 -20.97
CA ALA A 88 -21.35 16.89 -19.53
C ALA A 88 -20.95 15.63 -18.74
N SER A 89 -21.39 14.44 -19.17
CA SER A 89 -20.96 13.18 -18.57
C SER A 89 -19.47 12.93 -18.78
N CYS A 90 -18.92 13.28 -19.95
CA CYS A 90 -17.53 13.05 -20.31
C CYS A 90 -16.58 13.82 -19.39
N ILE A 91 -16.88 15.09 -19.12
CA ILE A 91 -16.11 15.92 -18.20
C ILE A 91 -16.12 15.30 -16.80
N VAL A 92 -17.29 14.91 -16.29
CA VAL A 92 -17.41 14.30 -14.96
C VAL A 92 -16.64 12.98 -14.88
N ALA A 93 -16.82 12.10 -15.86
CA ALA A 93 -16.11 10.82 -15.92
C ALA A 93 -14.59 11.00 -16.04
N PHE A 94 -14.14 11.99 -16.82
CA PHE A 94 -12.72 12.30 -17.00
C PHE A 94 -12.08 12.81 -15.70
N VAL A 95 -12.74 13.73 -15.00
CA VAL A 95 -12.26 14.23 -13.69
C VAL A 95 -12.14 13.09 -12.68
N ILE A 96 -13.13 12.19 -12.62
CA ILE A 96 -13.09 11.02 -11.74
C ILE A 96 -11.95 10.08 -12.14
N ALA A 97 -11.77 9.79 -13.44
CA ALA A 97 -10.72 8.91 -13.94
C ALA A 97 -9.29 9.44 -13.69
N VAL A 98 -9.08 10.75 -13.88
CA VAL A 98 -7.80 11.41 -13.55
C VAL A 98 -7.55 11.36 -12.04
N THR A 99 -8.56 11.63 -11.23
CA THR A 99 -8.48 11.53 -9.76
C THR A 99 -8.13 10.10 -9.31
N ASN A 100 -8.75 9.09 -9.93
CA ASN A 100 -8.44 7.68 -9.71
C ASN A 100 -7.00 7.31 -10.10
N SER A 101 -6.50 7.88 -11.18
CA SER A 101 -5.10 7.70 -11.62
C SER A 101 -4.12 8.24 -10.57
N PHE A 102 -4.41 9.42 -10.01
CA PHE A 102 -3.62 9.99 -8.91
C PHE A 102 -3.69 9.11 -7.65
N PHE A 103 -4.87 8.63 -7.28
CA PHE A 103 -5.02 7.71 -6.14
C PHE A 103 -4.29 6.39 -6.35
N THR A 104 -4.26 5.86 -7.57
CA THR A 104 -3.51 4.64 -7.92
C THR A 104 -2.01 4.83 -7.64
N LEU A 105 -1.42 5.97 -8.05
CA LEU A 105 -0.02 6.29 -7.77
C LEU A 105 0.25 6.42 -6.26
N ARG A 106 -0.63 7.11 -5.53
CA ARG A 106 -0.53 7.26 -4.08
C ARG A 106 -0.58 5.91 -3.36
N ASN A 107 -1.53 5.05 -3.73
CA ASN A 107 -1.67 3.71 -3.17
C ASN A 107 -0.49 2.82 -3.52
N TYR A 108 -0.01 2.86 -4.76
CA TYR A 108 1.22 2.18 -5.16
C TYR A 108 2.39 2.55 -4.24
N ARG A 109 2.67 3.83 -4.02
CA ARG A 109 3.73 4.27 -3.10
C ARG A 109 3.54 3.73 -1.68
N ASN A 110 2.32 3.81 -1.16
CA ASN A 110 2.01 3.33 0.19
C ASN A 110 2.19 1.81 0.31
N ASN A 111 1.74 1.06 -0.69
CA ASN A 111 1.84 -0.40 -0.75
C ASN A 111 3.30 -0.84 -0.89
N THR A 112 4.09 -0.23 -1.77
CA THR A 112 5.54 -0.49 -1.90
C THR A 112 6.25 -0.28 -0.57
N ARG A 113 5.97 0.84 0.12
CA ARG A 113 6.56 1.14 1.43
C ARG A 113 6.10 0.16 2.52
N GLY A 114 4.84 -0.26 2.48
CA GLY A 114 4.32 -1.31 3.36
C GLY A 114 5.10 -2.61 3.19
N LEU A 115 5.31 -3.03 1.95
CA LEU A 115 6.08 -4.23 1.64
C LEU A 115 7.55 -4.12 2.06
N TRP A 116 8.21 -2.95 1.90
CA TRP A 116 9.58 -2.75 2.41
C TRP A 116 9.70 -2.91 3.93
N LYS A 117 8.64 -2.59 4.68
CA LYS A 117 8.61 -2.80 6.13
C LYS A 117 8.32 -4.24 6.53
N GLY A 118 7.97 -5.11 5.57
CA GLY A 118 7.42 -6.43 5.86
C GLY A 118 5.98 -6.40 6.35
N ASN A 119 5.24 -5.31 6.11
CA ASN A 119 3.79 -5.30 6.36
C ASN A 119 3.11 -6.02 5.19
N PHE A 120 2.43 -7.11 5.51
CA PHE A 120 1.91 -8.09 4.57
C PHE A 120 0.38 -8.08 4.33
N PRO A 121 -0.40 -6.98 4.52
CA PRO A 121 -1.84 -7.05 4.31
C PRO A 121 -2.20 -7.44 2.86
N LEU A 122 -1.31 -7.19 1.89
CA LEU A 122 -1.45 -7.60 0.48
C LEU A 122 -0.74 -8.92 0.11
N THR A 123 -0.21 -9.71 1.04
CA THR A 123 0.56 -10.94 0.72
C THR A 123 0.06 -12.19 1.42
N ASN A 124 -1.11 -12.14 2.06
CA ASN A 124 -1.73 -13.33 2.65
C ASN A 124 -2.03 -14.43 1.60
N ILE A 125 -2.09 -14.05 0.31
CA ILE A 125 -2.12 -14.98 -0.81
C ILE A 125 -0.73 -14.99 -1.46
N GLN A 126 0.10 -15.98 -1.13
CA GLN A 126 1.42 -16.14 -1.71
C GLN A 126 1.31 -16.71 -3.12
N GLN A 127 1.83 -15.97 -4.11
CA GLN A 127 1.89 -16.43 -5.49
C GLN A 127 3.19 -17.22 -5.71
N LYS A 128 3.12 -18.29 -6.51
CA LYS A 128 4.32 -19.03 -6.93
C LYS A 128 5.23 -18.12 -7.78
N PRO A 129 6.57 -18.22 -7.69
CA PRO A 129 7.51 -17.36 -8.43
C PRO A 129 7.22 -17.19 -9.95
N PRO A 130 6.94 -18.24 -10.74
CA PRO A 130 6.64 -18.05 -12.16
C PRO A 130 5.34 -17.26 -12.40
N LYS A 131 4.35 -17.42 -11.53
CA LYS A 131 3.09 -16.67 -11.60
C LYS A 131 3.31 -15.19 -11.28
N VAL A 132 4.20 -14.87 -10.34
CA VAL A 132 4.57 -13.49 -9.99
C VAL A 132 5.19 -12.77 -11.19
N VAL A 133 6.13 -13.41 -11.89
CA VAL A 133 6.77 -12.86 -13.09
C VAL A 133 5.74 -12.65 -14.20
N LEU A 134 4.88 -13.63 -14.46
CA LEU A 134 3.83 -13.51 -15.47
C LEU A 134 2.85 -12.36 -15.16
N SER A 135 2.41 -12.25 -13.90
CA SER A 135 1.56 -11.16 -13.43
C SER A 135 2.22 -9.80 -13.61
N ALA A 136 3.53 -9.71 -13.34
CA ALA A 136 4.29 -8.49 -13.57
C ALA A 136 4.40 -8.13 -15.06
N LEU A 137 4.49 -9.10 -15.97
CA LEU A 137 4.49 -8.82 -17.42
C LEU A 137 3.13 -8.27 -17.86
N LYS A 138 2.02 -8.86 -17.40
CA LYS A 138 0.65 -8.45 -17.73
C LYS A 138 0.24 -7.09 -17.17
N PHE A 139 0.87 -6.67 -16.07
CA PHE A 139 0.47 -5.49 -15.31
C PHE A 139 0.29 -4.20 -16.14
N SER A 140 1.24 -3.89 -17.03
CA SER A 140 1.18 -2.65 -17.83
C SER A 140 -0.02 -2.62 -18.76
N GLY A 141 -0.27 -3.71 -19.49
CA GLY A 141 -1.41 -3.80 -20.40
C GLY A 141 -2.74 -3.80 -19.64
N TYR A 142 -2.83 -4.52 -18.53
CA TYR A 142 -4.05 -4.55 -17.71
C TYR A 142 -4.34 -3.17 -17.12
N THR A 143 -3.34 -2.45 -16.62
CA THR A 143 -3.55 -1.11 -16.08
C THR A 143 -4.13 -0.15 -17.11
N ILE A 144 -3.58 -0.14 -18.32
CA ILE A 144 -4.07 0.71 -19.40
C ILE A 144 -5.49 0.29 -19.81
N ALA A 145 -5.71 -1.01 -20.03
CA ALA A 145 -7.01 -1.53 -20.46
C ALA A 145 -8.11 -1.23 -19.44
N PHE A 146 -7.87 -1.49 -18.15
CA PHE A 146 -8.86 -1.24 -17.08
C PHE A 146 -9.14 0.24 -16.88
N LEU A 147 -8.14 1.13 -16.99
CA LEU A 147 -8.36 2.57 -16.89
C LEU A 147 -9.22 3.09 -18.05
N ILE A 148 -8.93 2.67 -19.29
CA ILE A 148 -9.72 3.06 -20.47
C ILE A 148 -11.13 2.46 -20.42
N SER A 149 -11.25 1.16 -20.17
CA SER A 149 -12.57 0.51 -20.09
C SER A 149 -13.39 1.06 -18.93
N GLY A 150 -12.74 1.34 -17.79
CA GLY A 150 -13.40 1.95 -16.63
C GLY A 150 -13.88 3.37 -16.92
N PHE A 151 -13.11 4.16 -17.68
CA PHE A 151 -13.56 5.47 -18.15
C PHE A 151 -14.78 5.37 -19.06
N ILE A 152 -14.79 4.45 -20.04
CA ILE A 152 -15.93 4.24 -20.94
C ILE A 152 -17.18 3.79 -20.17
N ILE A 153 -17.04 2.83 -19.26
CA ILE A 153 -18.17 2.35 -18.44
C ILE A 153 -18.68 3.48 -17.54
N LEU A 154 -17.79 4.20 -16.86
CA LEU A 154 -18.16 5.32 -16.01
C LEU A 154 -18.91 6.40 -16.81
N GLN A 155 -18.45 6.68 -18.03
CA GLN A 155 -19.07 7.63 -18.94
C GLN A 155 -20.52 7.25 -19.28
N VAL A 156 -20.74 6.01 -19.71
CA VAL A 156 -22.06 5.50 -20.07
C VAL A 156 -22.99 5.52 -18.84
N MET A 157 -22.48 5.11 -17.68
CA MET A 157 -23.27 5.05 -16.45
C MET A 157 -23.63 6.44 -15.93
N VAL A 158 -22.71 7.41 -15.96
CA VAL A 158 -23.00 8.81 -15.58
C VAL A 158 -24.00 9.44 -16.55
N TRP A 159 -23.88 9.16 -17.84
CA TRP A 159 -24.87 9.61 -18.83
C TRP A 159 -26.26 9.02 -18.57
N ALA A 160 -26.36 7.72 -18.31
CA ALA A 160 -27.63 7.07 -17.94
C ALA A 160 -28.22 7.66 -16.66
N LEU A 161 -27.38 7.98 -15.65
CA LEU A 161 -27.81 8.65 -14.43
C LEU A 161 -28.39 10.04 -14.72
N PHE A 162 -27.80 10.82 -15.63
CA PHE A 162 -28.35 12.12 -16.00
C PHE A 162 -29.73 12.01 -16.67
N ILE A 163 -29.94 11.02 -17.55
CA ILE A 163 -31.26 10.78 -18.14
C ILE A 163 -32.29 10.41 -17.08
N VAL A 164 -31.93 9.51 -16.15
CA VAL A 164 -32.83 9.11 -15.07
C VAL A 164 -33.17 10.30 -14.17
N LEU A 165 -32.19 11.16 -13.86
CA LEU A 165 -32.41 12.38 -13.09
C LEU A 165 -33.30 13.39 -13.83
N GLU A 166 -33.08 13.61 -15.11
CA GLU A 166 -33.92 14.47 -15.94
C GLU A 166 -35.37 13.95 -15.97
N PHE A 167 -35.55 12.63 -16.18
CA PHE A 167 -36.85 12.00 -16.18
C PHE A 167 -37.55 12.15 -14.82
N LEU A 168 -36.83 11.90 -13.71
CA LEU A 168 -37.38 12.08 -12.35
C LEU A 168 -37.81 13.53 -12.07
N LEU A 169 -37.00 14.51 -12.51
CA LEU A 169 -37.30 15.92 -12.30
C LEU A 169 -38.48 16.41 -13.15
N ARG A 170 -38.62 15.87 -14.36
CA ARG A 170 -39.70 16.24 -15.30
C ARG A 170 -41.03 15.61 -14.94
N TYR A 171 -41.03 14.40 -14.37
CA TYR A 171 -42.25 13.73 -13.93
C TYR A 171 -42.72 14.27 -12.57
N ALA A 172 -43.81 15.04 -12.57
CA ALA A 172 -44.45 15.61 -11.37
C ALA A 172 -44.91 14.55 -10.34
N SER A 173 -44.95 13.27 -10.71
CA SER A 173 -45.35 12.16 -9.85
C SER A 173 -44.41 11.95 -8.66
N PHE A 174 -43.10 12.19 -8.80
CA PHE A 174 -42.17 12.11 -7.66
C PHE A 174 -42.44 13.22 -6.63
N GLY A 175 -42.74 14.43 -7.12
CA GLY A 175 -43.15 15.55 -6.26
C GLY A 175 -44.49 15.31 -5.55
N LYS A 176 -45.44 14.60 -6.18
CA LYS A 176 -46.70 14.19 -5.55
C LYS A 176 -46.50 13.12 -4.49
N LEU A 177 -45.75 12.06 -4.79
CA LEU A 177 -45.44 10.99 -3.84
C LEU A 177 -44.71 11.52 -2.60
N MET A 178 -43.72 12.42 -2.78
CA MET A 178 -43.05 13.08 -1.67
C MET A 178 -44.00 13.96 -0.85
N ARG A 179 -45.04 14.55 -1.45
CA ARG A 179 -46.01 15.38 -0.74
C ARG A 179 -47.02 14.55 0.07
N GLU A 180 -47.34 13.34 -0.39
CA GLU A 180 -48.30 12.46 0.28
C GLU A 180 -47.65 11.66 1.42
N ASP A 181 -46.42 11.14 1.22
CA ASP A 181 -45.79 10.20 2.15
C ASP A 181 -44.72 10.80 3.09
N TRP A 182 -44.45 12.11 3.05
CA TRP A 182 -43.36 12.70 3.84
C TRP A 182 -43.51 12.49 5.35
N LEU A 183 -44.74 12.49 5.87
CA LEU A 183 -45.00 12.30 7.30
C LEU A 183 -44.55 10.92 7.77
N HIS A 184 -44.74 9.87 6.97
CA HIS A 184 -44.31 8.52 7.30
C HIS A 184 -42.78 8.44 7.42
N ILE A 185 -42.05 9.11 6.52
CA ILE A 185 -40.58 9.18 6.56
C ILE A 185 -40.12 9.92 7.83
N VAL A 186 -40.75 11.05 8.14
CA VAL A 186 -40.42 11.85 9.33
C VAL A 186 -40.64 11.04 10.62
N ILE A 187 -41.75 10.31 10.72
CA ILE A 187 -42.06 9.46 11.87
C ILE A 187 -41.01 8.35 12.04
N ILE A 188 -40.62 7.67 10.95
CA ILE A 188 -39.60 6.60 11.00
C ILE A 188 -38.24 7.16 11.45
N VAL A 189 -37.83 8.33 10.92
CA VAL A 189 -36.59 8.99 11.32
C VAL A 189 -36.64 9.44 12.79
N PHE A 190 -37.76 10.01 13.23
CA PHE A 190 -37.96 10.40 14.62
C PHE A 190 -37.85 9.20 15.56
N LEU A 191 -38.54 8.10 15.27
CA LEU A 191 -38.48 6.88 16.07
C LEU A 191 -37.06 6.30 16.13
N TYR A 192 -36.33 6.32 15.02
CA TYR A 192 -34.92 5.90 14.99
C TYR A 192 -34.03 6.78 15.88
N ILE A 193 -34.21 8.10 15.86
CA ILE A 193 -33.48 9.04 16.73
C ILE A 193 -33.84 8.80 18.20
N ALA A 194 -35.13 8.64 18.50
CA ALA A 194 -35.63 8.35 19.85
C ALA A 194 -35.02 7.05 20.40
N LEU A 195 -34.96 5.97 19.59
CA LEU A 195 -34.29 4.73 19.99
C LEU A 195 -32.80 4.95 20.28
N ARG A 196 -32.11 5.74 19.46
CA ARG A 196 -30.69 6.04 19.66
C ARG A 196 -30.44 6.80 20.98
N ILE A 197 -31.35 7.69 21.35
CA ILE A 197 -31.34 8.42 22.63
C ILE A 197 -31.60 7.45 23.78
N ILE A 198 -32.65 6.63 23.71
CA ILE A 198 -32.99 5.62 24.73
C ILE A 198 -31.83 4.64 24.93
N ALA A 199 -31.20 4.19 23.84
CA ALA A 199 -30.03 3.31 23.90
C ALA A 199 -28.85 3.96 24.65
N ARG A 200 -28.59 5.24 24.40
CA ARG A 200 -27.52 6.01 25.05
C ARG A 200 -27.78 6.29 26.53
N TYR A 201 -28.99 6.71 26.88
CA TYR A 201 -29.28 7.25 28.21
C TYR A 201 -29.94 6.25 29.16
N CYS A 202 -30.78 5.35 28.66
CA CYS A 202 -31.54 4.41 29.48
C CYS A 202 -30.89 3.01 29.53
N LEU A 203 -30.29 2.55 28.44
CA LEU A 203 -29.81 1.17 28.31
C LEU A 203 -28.31 1.02 28.59
N LEU A 204 -27.48 1.94 28.09
CA LEU A 204 -26.03 1.85 28.23
C LEU A 204 -25.56 2.42 29.57
N GLN A 205 -24.75 1.65 30.30
CA GLN A 205 -24.02 2.15 31.46
C GLN A 205 -22.75 2.86 30.98
N ALA A 206 -22.62 4.15 31.30
CA ALA A 206 -21.43 4.93 31.00
C ALA A 206 -20.34 4.60 32.04
N ASN A 207 -19.69 3.45 31.89
CA ASN A 207 -18.46 3.15 32.64
C ASN A 207 -17.24 3.66 31.86
N GLU A 208 -16.31 4.29 32.57
CA GLU A 208 -15.11 4.94 32.01
C GLU A 208 -14.13 3.93 31.37
N ASP A 209 -14.24 2.64 31.73
CA ASP A 209 -13.35 1.56 31.28
C ASP A 209 -13.67 1.00 29.89
N GLY A 210 -14.69 1.54 29.20
CA GLY A 210 -15.07 1.09 27.85
C GLY A 210 -15.67 -0.31 27.79
N ALA A 211 -15.99 -0.93 28.94
CA ALA A 211 -16.72 -2.18 29.01
C ALA A 211 -18.20 -1.94 28.62
N LEU A 212 -18.71 -2.76 27.69
CA LEU A 212 -20.09 -2.68 27.25
C LEU A 212 -21.00 -3.33 28.29
N GLU A 213 -21.55 -2.52 29.20
CA GLU A 213 -22.45 -2.98 30.26
C GLU A 213 -23.84 -2.35 30.09
N LEU A 214 -24.89 -3.18 30.15
CA LEU A 214 -26.28 -2.72 30.09
C LEU A 214 -26.79 -2.52 31.51
N LYS A 215 -27.43 -1.37 31.77
CA LYS A 215 -28.02 -1.08 33.10
C LYS A 215 -29.17 -2.02 33.45
N ASN A 216 -30.05 -2.29 32.47
CA ASN A 216 -31.29 -3.06 32.67
C ASN A 216 -31.56 -3.99 31.50
N LEU A 217 -31.23 -5.28 31.66
CA LEU A 217 -31.45 -6.29 30.63
C LEU A 217 -32.94 -6.50 30.31
N HIS A 218 -33.81 -6.42 31.32
CA HIS A 218 -35.25 -6.58 31.15
C HIS A 218 -35.85 -5.44 30.30
N LEU A 219 -35.46 -4.19 30.58
CA LEU A 219 -35.90 -3.02 29.81
C LEU A 219 -35.41 -3.09 28.36
N PHE A 220 -34.18 -3.59 28.14
CA PHE A 220 -33.66 -3.85 26.79
C PHE A 220 -34.55 -4.83 26.01
N HIS A 221 -34.96 -5.94 26.62
CA HIS A 221 -35.82 -6.91 25.95
C HIS A 221 -37.21 -6.34 25.61
N ILE A 222 -37.82 -5.56 26.51
CA ILE A 222 -39.11 -4.89 26.24
C ILE A 222 -38.99 -3.92 25.06
N ILE A 223 -37.99 -3.02 25.10
CA ILE A 223 -37.78 -2.04 24.03
C ILE A 223 -37.51 -2.76 22.70
N ASN A 224 -36.66 -3.80 22.72
CA ASN A 224 -36.35 -4.57 21.52
C ASN A 224 -37.62 -5.22 20.94
N PHE A 225 -38.48 -5.80 21.76
CA PHE A 225 -39.74 -6.42 21.31
C PHE A 225 -40.63 -5.43 20.54
N PHE A 226 -40.86 -4.23 21.09
CA PHE A 226 -41.64 -3.20 20.40
C PHE A 226 -40.97 -2.67 19.13
N PHE A 227 -39.63 -2.57 19.13
CA PHE A 227 -38.90 -1.97 18.01
C PHE A 227 -38.59 -2.94 16.86
N ILE A 228 -38.85 -4.25 17.03
CA ILE A 228 -38.70 -5.23 15.94
C ILE A 228 -39.49 -4.80 14.69
N PHE A 229 -40.74 -4.37 14.86
CA PHE A 229 -41.59 -3.95 13.74
C PHE A 229 -41.06 -2.74 12.98
N LEU A 230 -40.41 -1.79 13.67
CA LEU A 230 -39.76 -0.63 13.06
C LEU A 230 -38.38 -0.97 12.46
N SER A 231 -37.72 -1.98 13.02
CA SER A 231 -36.40 -2.44 12.56
C SER A 231 -36.47 -3.18 11.22
N VAL A 232 -37.57 -3.88 10.93
CA VAL A 232 -37.77 -4.58 9.65
C VAL A 232 -37.73 -3.63 8.44
N PRO A 233 -38.57 -2.58 8.34
CA PRO A 233 -38.52 -1.65 7.20
C PRO A 233 -37.21 -0.85 7.15
N LEU A 234 -36.63 -0.47 8.30
CA LEU A 234 -35.30 0.13 8.35
C LEU A 234 -34.21 -0.83 7.82
N GLY A 235 -34.33 -2.13 8.10
CA GLY A 235 -33.45 -3.19 7.59
C GLY A 235 -33.58 -3.37 6.09
N ILE A 236 -34.81 -3.38 5.55
CA ILE A 236 -35.07 -3.44 4.10
C ILE A 236 -34.47 -2.22 3.40
N ALA A 237 -34.73 -1.01 3.92
CA ALA A 237 -34.14 0.23 3.41
C ALA A 237 -32.60 0.17 3.49
N GLY A 238 -32.05 -0.32 4.60
CA GLY A 238 -30.61 -0.54 4.78
C GLY A 238 -30.01 -1.50 3.75
N CYS A 239 -30.74 -2.55 3.37
CA CYS A 239 -30.32 -3.50 2.33
C CYS A 239 -30.28 -2.83 0.94
N ILE A 240 -31.30 -2.04 0.59
CA ILE A 240 -31.33 -1.27 -0.66
C ILE A 240 -30.15 -0.28 -0.69
N PHE A 241 -29.95 0.48 0.39
CA PHE A 241 -28.82 1.41 0.50
C PHE A 241 -27.47 0.71 0.47
N ARG A 242 -27.37 -0.52 1.00
CA ARG A 242 -26.14 -1.33 0.90
C ARG A 242 -25.80 -1.63 -0.56
N ILE A 243 -26.78 -2.06 -1.34
CA ILE A 243 -26.59 -2.35 -2.77
C ILE A 243 -26.24 -1.07 -3.52
N LEU A 244 -26.97 0.03 -3.27
CA LEU A 244 -26.73 1.31 -3.94
C LEU A 244 -25.32 1.87 -3.64
N LYS A 245 -24.89 1.86 -2.38
CA LYS A 245 -23.55 2.29 -1.99
C LYS A 245 -22.47 1.40 -2.62
N ALA A 246 -22.67 0.08 -2.63
CA ALA A 246 -21.74 -0.85 -3.25
C ALA A 246 -21.62 -0.62 -4.76
N ALA A 247 -22.74 -0.38 -5.45
CA ALA A 247 -22.76 -0.07 -6.88
C ALA A 247 -22.06 1.27 -7.18
N LEU A 248 -22.35 2.32 -6.40
CA LEU A 248 -21.73 3.64 -6.58
C LEU A 248 -20.21 3.59 -6.36
N VAL A 249 -19.78 2.99 -5.25
CA VAL A 249 -18.35 2.84 -4.92
C VAL A 249 -17.67 1.93 -5.95
N GLY A 250 -18.32 0.82 -6.35
CA GLY A 250 -17.83 -0.08 -7.38
C GLY A 250 -17.65 0.61 -8.72
N LEU A 251 -18.61 1.45 -9.14
CA LEU A 251 -18.53 2.21 -10.39
C LEU A 251 -17.36 3.20 -10.39
N VAL A 252 -17.12 3.90 -9.28
CA VAL A 252 -15.98 4.82 -9.16
C VAL A 252 -14.65 4.06 -9.17
N ILE A 253 -14.59 2.86 -8.59
CA ILE A 253 -13.35 2.08 -8.45
C ILE A 253 -13.12 1.14 -9.65
N ILE A 254 -14.09 0.93 -10.54
CA ILE A 254 -14.05 -0.11 -11.59
C ILE A 254 -12.80 -0.07 -12.48
N GLY A 255 -12.28 1.12 -12.78
CA GLY A 255 -11.08 1.28 -13.61
C GLY A 255 -9.76 1.11 -12.87
N ARG A 256 -9.80 0.95 -11.54
CA ARG A 256 -8.60 0.87 -10.69
C ARG A 256 -8.15 -0.56 -10.50
N VAL A 257 -6.88 -0.80 -10.81
CA VAL A 257 -6.23 -2.11 -10.68
C VAL A 257 -5.60 -2.32 -9.29
N ASP A 258 -5.43 -1.25 -8.51
CA ASP A 258 -4.80 -1.31 -7.18
C ASP A 258 -5.75 -1.75 -6.07
N GLN A 259 -7.06 -1.76 -6.32
CA GLN A 259 -8.09 -2.22 -5.39
C GLN A 259 -8.87 -3.38 -5.99
N CYS A 260 -9.22 -4.37 -5.16
CA CYS A 260 -10.07 -5.46 -5.59
C CYS A 260 -11.54 -5.07 -5.41
N LEU A 261 -12.37 -5.30 -6.44
CA LEU A 261 -13.82 -5.12 -6.32
C LEU A 261 -14.49 -6.24 -5.51
N PHE A 262 -13.84 -7.39 -5.39
CA PHE A 262 -14.37 -8.56 -4.70
C PHE A 262 -14.12 -8.51 -3.18
N ILE A 263 -14.91 -9.31 -2.46
CA ILE A 263 -14.79 -9.50 -1.02
C ILE A 263 -13.42 -10.11 -0.67
N ARG A 264 -12.88 -9.74 0.49
CA ARG A 264 -11.64 -10.34 1.04
C ARG A 264 -11.76 -11.88 1.04
N GLY A 265 -10.77 -12.55 0.45
CA GLY A 265 -10.77 -14.01 0.24
C GLY A 265 -11.07 -14.44 -1.20
N LEU A 266 -11.91 -13.69 -1.92
CA LEU A 266 -12.22 -13.91 -3.34
C LEU A 266 -11.35 -13.07 -4.28
N GLU A 267 -10.34 -12.39 -3.75
CA GLU A 267 -9.43 -11.54 -4.52
C GLU A 267 -8.75 -12.25 -5.70
N ARG A 268 -8.61 -13.58 -5.64
CA ARG A 268 -7.97 -14.40 -6.70
C ARG A 268 -8.70 -14.36 -8.03
N PHE A 269 -10.00 -14.06 -8.00
CA PHE A 269 -10.82 -13.96 -9.21
C PHE A 269 -10.59 -12.65 -9.97
N ASP A 270 -10.01 -11.64 -9.31
CA ASP A 270 -9.65 -10.37 -9.92
C ASP A 270 -8.28 -10.46 -10.60
N ARG A 271 -8.30 -10.61 -11.92
CA ARG A 271 -7.08 -10.69 -12.73
C ARG A 271 -6.29 -9.38 -12.75
N GLY A 272 -6.98 -8.24 -12.68
CA GLY A 272 -6.35 -6.93 -12.62
C GLY A 272 -5.56 -6.79 -11.32
N TYR A 273 -6.24 -6.99 -10.20
CA TYR A 273 -5.63 -6.91 -8.87
C TYR A 273 -4.50 -7.93 -8.67
N MET A 274 -4.64 -9.15 -9.19
CA MET A 274 -3.58 -10.17 -9.13
C MET A 274 -2.34 -9.79 -9.96
N ALA A 275 -2.52 -9.11 -11.10
CA ALA A 275 -1.43 -8.59 -11.90
C ALA A 275 -0.67 -7.48 -11.16
N TYR A 276 -1.39 -6.53 -10.55
CA TYR A 276 -0.81 -5.47 -9.72
C TYR A 276 -0.03 -6.01 -8.52
N ARG A 277 -0.58 -6.99 -7.80
CA ARG A 277 0.11 -7.62 -6.66
C ARG A 277 1.38 -8.36 -7.08
N GLY A 278 1.33 -9.11 -8.18
CA GLY A 278 2.50 -9.79 -8.73
C GLY A 278 3.58 -8.81 -9.15
N TYR A 279 3.20 -7.72 -9.84
CA TYR A 279 4.11 -6.64 -10.20
C TYR A 279 4.78 -6.01 -8.98
N LEU A 280 3.99 -5.63 -7.97
CA LEU A 280 4.50 -5.00 -6.76
C LEU A 280 5.46 -5.91 -5.99
N THR A 281 5.14 -7.20 -5.89
CA THR A 281 5.98 -8.20 -5.22
C THR A 281 7.30 -8.38 -5.95
N LEU A 282 7.26 -8.52 -7.28
CA LEU A 282 8.46 -8.64 -8.10
C LEU A 282 9.33 -7.39 -7.95
N GLU A 283 8.73 -6.22 -8.05
CA GLU A 283 9.43 -4.95 -7.95
C GLU A 283 10.14 -4.80 -6.62
N VAL A 284 9.43 -5.00 -5.50
CA VAL A 284 10.03 -4.93 -4.17
C VAL A 284 11.16 -5.94 -4.01
N SER A 285 11.03 -7.15 -4.55
CA SER A 285 12.07 -8.19 -4.45
C SER A 285 13.36 -7.81 -5.19
N MET A 286 13.24 -7.09 -6.32
CA MET A 286 14.37 -6.74 -7.18
C MET A 286 14.99 -5.38 -6.84
N THR A 287 14.21 -4.43 -6.33
CA THR A 287 14.64 -3.05 -6.08
C THR A 287 14.56 -2.64 -4.61
N HIS A 288 14.65 -3.60 -3.69
CA HIS A 288 14.64 -3.30 -2.26
C HIS A 288 15.79 -2.35 -1.88
N PRO A 289 15.51 -1.13 -1.37
CA PRO A 289 16.52 -0.08 -1.24
C PRO A 289 17.69 -0.49 -0.34
N VAL A 290 17.39 -1.17 0.77
CA VAL A 290 18.40 -1.65 1.73
C VAL A 290 19.27 -2.75 1.13
N LEU A 291 18.68 -3.64 0.32
CA LEU A 291 19.42 -4.77 -0.25
C LEU A 291 20.36 -4.28 -1.34
N VAL A 292 19.86 -3.40 -2.22
CA VAL A 292 20.66 -2.79 -3.28
C VAL A 292 21.84 -2.02 -2.67
N THR A 293 21.62 -1.19 -1.66
CA THR A 293 22.71 -0.45 -0.99
C THR A 293 23.70 -1.39 -0.30
N PHE A 294 23.21 -2.47 0.33
CA PHE A 294 24.06 -3.43 1.01
C PHE A 294 24.96 -4.19 0.02
N CYS A 295 24.40 -4.73 -1.06
CA CYS A 295 25.17 -5.41 -2.10
C CYS A 295 26.22 -4.49 -2.72
N GLN A 296 25.90 -3.21 -2.92
CA GLN A 296 26.86 -2.25 -3.45
C GLN A 296 27.98 -1.92 -2.47
N LEU A 297 27.68 -1.78 -1.17
CA LEU A 297 28.71 -1.64 -0.13
C LEU A 297 29.64 -2.86 -0.08
N LEU A 298 29.09 -4.08 -0.27
CA LEU A 298 29.90 -5.29 -0.36
C LEU A 298 30.79 -5.31 -1.61
N CYS A 299 30.23 -4.99 -2.78
CA CYS A 299 30.99 -4.91 -4.03
C CYS A 299 32.13 -3.88 -3.90
N ARG A 300 31.85 -2.69 -3.34
CA ARG A 300 32.87 -1.67 -3.04
C ARG A 300 33.96 -2.23 -2.14
N SER A 301 33.59 -2.84 -1.01
CA SER A 301 34.57 -3.42 -0.08
C SER A 301 35.40 -4.54 -0.71
N ASN A 302 34.86 -5.28 -1.68
CA ASN A 302 35.60 -6.32 -2.39
C ASN A 302 36.58 -5.71 -3.41
N ASN A 303 36.13 -4.69 -4.14
CA ASN A 303 36.97 -3.99 -5.12
C ASN A 303 38.12 -3.22 -4.45
N GLU A 304 37.88 -2.59 -3.29
CA GLU A 304 38.94 -1.94 -2.50
C GLU A 304 40.00 -2.92 -2.00
N LYS A 305 39.65 -4.20 -1.80
CA LYS A 305 40.63 -5.26 -1.48
C LYS A 305 41.42 -5.71 -2.71
N MET A 306 40.78 -5.76 -3.87
CA MET A 306 41.41 -6.17 -5.13
C MET A 306 42.32 -5.10 -5.72
N TYR A 307 41.99 -3.81 -5.52
CA TYR A 307 42.79 -2.67 -5.99
C TYR A 307 43.88 -2.23 -5.00
N LYS A 308 44.00 -2.88 -3.84
CA LYS A 308 45.25 -2.81 -3.06
C LYS A 308 46.10 -3.98 -3.52
N PRO A 309 47.01 -3.81 -4.51
CA PRO A 309 48.01 -4.82 -4.73
C PRO A 309 48.87 -4.91 -3.47
N GLU A 310 49.55 -6.03 -3.35
CA GLU A 310 50.51 -6.40 -2.32
C GLU A 310 51.75 -5.47 -2.37
N ASP A 311 51.58 -4.16 -2.21
CA ASP A 311 52.69 -3.19 -2.03
C ASP A 311 53.31 -3.27 -0.62
N GLU A 312 52.92 -4.26 0.18
CA GLU A 312 53.73 -4.74 1.31
C GLU A 312 54.35 -6.09 0.90
N CYS A 313 55.20 -6.07 -0.14
CA CYS A 313 56.17 -7.13 -0.39
C CYS A 313 57.12 -7.23 0.81
N THR A 314 56.82 -8.19 1.69
CA THR A 314 57.75 -9.10 2.37
C THR A 314 59.15 -8.55 2.68
N THR A 315 59.37 -8.24 3.95
CA THR A 315 60.61 -8.68 4.62
C THR A 315 60.28 -9.19 6.02
N GLU A 316 59.46 -10.24 6.13
CA GLU A 316 59.53 -11.14 7.30
C GLU A 316 59.24 -12.56 6.83
N MET A 317 60.34 -13.27 6.56
CA MET A 317 60.39 -14.72 6.50
C MET A 317 60.16 -15.23 7.92
N GLY A 318 59.00 -15.81 8.19
CA GLY A 318 58.66 -16.31 9.52
C GLY A 318 57.30 -16.99 9.54
N ASP A 319 57.32 -18.32 9.64
CA ASP A 319 56.18 -19.18 9.89
C ASP A 319 55.35 -18.69 11.07
N SER A 320 54.25 -18.00 10.80
CA SER A 320 53.14 -17.85 11.73
C SER A 320 51.93 -17.32 10.98
N ALA A 321 50.84 -18.07 11.02
CA ALA A 321 49.50 -17.67 10.59
C ALA A 321 48.90 -16.53 11.46
N ALA A 322 49.70 -15.54 11.83
CA ALA A 322 49.31 -14.41 12.65
C ALA A 322 48.69 -13.32 11.75
N PRO A 323 47.43 -12.91 11.99
CA PRO A 323 46.81 -11.85 11.21
C PRO A 323 47.53 -10.51 11.46
N SER A 324 47.78 -9.75 10.39
CA SER A 324 48.42 -8.43 10.43
C SER A 324 47.79 -7.48 11.48
N PRO A 325 48.57 -6.56 12.10
CA PRO A 325 48.09 -5.68 13.17
C PRO A 325 46.90 -4.80 12.73
N SER A 326 46.85 -4.39 11.46
CA SER A 326 45.74 -3.64 10.87
C SER A 326 44.44 -4.46 10.83
N ARG A 327 44.53 -5.78 10.58
CA ARG A 327 43.40 -6.71 10.61
C ARG A 327 42.89 -6.93 12.03
N LYS A 328 43.78 -7.07 13.02
CA LYS A 328 43.40 -7.18 14.45
C LYS A 328 42.63 -5.95 14.95
N ARG A 329 43.09 -4.74 14.60
CA ARG A 329 42.40 -3.48 14.96
C ARG A 329 40.99 -3.39 14.36
N ARG A 330 40.81 -3.82 13.09
CA ARG A 330 39.48 -3.88 12.45
C ARG A 330 38.54 -4.86 13.13
N ILE A 331 39.03 -6.05 13.52
CA ILE A 331 38.24 -7.06 14.22
C ILE A 331 37.77 -6.53 15.58
N ALA A 332 38.67 -5.91 16.36
CA ALA A 332 38.32 -5.30 17.64
C ALA A 332 37.23 -4.22 17.48
N ARG A 333 37.39 -3.31 16.51
CA ARG A 333 36.38 -2.28 16.22
C ARG A 333 35.02 -2.88 15.85
N ASN A 334 35.00 -3.91 15.00
CA ASN A 334 33.76 -4.58 14.61
C ASN A 334 33.08 -5.27 15.80
N ARG A 335 33.84 -5.92 16.69
CA ARG A 335 33.31 -6.51 17.93
C ARG A 335 32.68 -5.46 18.84
N TRP A 336 33.32 -4.30 19.01
CA TRP A 336 32.76 -3.17 19.76
C TRP A 336 31.48 -2.62 19.12
N LEU A 337 31.43 -2.47 17.80
CA LEU A 337 30.22 -2.03 17.09
C LEU A 337 29.07 -3.02 17.24
N VAL A 338 29.34 -4.32 17.25
CA VAL A 338 28.33 -5.36 17.52
C VAL A 338 27.84 -5.25 18.96
N ALA A 339 28.73 -5.15 19.95
CA ALA A 339 28.33 -4.98 21.34
C ALA A 339 27.46 -3.72 21.54
N TYR A 340 27.87 -2.60 20.95
CA TYR A 340 27.12 -1.35 21.00
C TYR A 340 25.72 -1.45 20.37
N THR A 341 25.58 -2.13 19.23
CA THR A 341 24.27 -2.31 18.60
C THR A 341 23.35 -3.23 19.41
N LEU A 342 23.89 -4.27 20.06
CA LEU A 342 23.14 -5.16 20.95
C LEU A 342 22.66 -4.45 22.22
N ILE A 343 23.52 -3.64 22.85
CA ILE A 343 23.16 -2.85 24.05
C ILE A 343 22.00 -1.89 23.73
N ARG A 344 22.03 -1.23 22.57
CA ARG A 344 20.96 -0.31 22.15
C ARG A 344 19.69 -1.01 21.66
N ASN A 345 19.73 -2.30 21.37
CA ASN A 345 18.60 -3.07 20.83
C ASN A 345 18.46 -4.41 21.57
N PRO A 346 17.97 -4.41 22.84
CA PRO A 346 17.94 -5.62 23.67
C PRO A 346 17.11 -6.77 23.06
N GLN A 347 16.08 -6.42 22.27
CA GLN A 347 15.25 -7.37 21.53
C GLN A 347 16.05 -8.26 20.55
N LEU A 348 17.16 -7.74 20.00
CA LEU A 348 18.02 -8.49 19.10
C LEU A 348 18.93 -9.48 19.84
N ALA A 349 19.34 -9.13 21.06
CA ALA A 349 20.19 -9.99 21.89
C ALA A 349 19.52 -11.33 22.21
N TYR A 350 18.19 -11.35 22.37
CA TYR A 350 17.43 -12.58 22.54
C TYR A 350 17.16 -13.32 21.21
N LYS A 351 16.83 -12.58 20.14
CA LYS A 351 16.43 -13.17 18.85
C LYS A 351 17.57 -13.82 18.07
N ILE A 352 18.80 -13.30 18.18
CA ILE A 352 19.96 -13.80 17.43
C ILE A 352 20.35 -15.23 17.89
N PRO A 353 20.55 -15.51 19.19
CA PRO A 353 20.84 -16.87 19.66
C PRO A 353 19.75 -17.87 19.30
N LEU A 354 18.47 -17.49 19.42
CA LEU A 354 17.34 -18.34 19.03
C LEU A 354 17.38 -18.72 17.55
N ARG A 355 17.72 -17.76 16.67
CA ARG A 355 17.81 -18.02 15.23
C ARG A 355 18.95 -18.97 14.90
N VAL A 356 20.12 -18.79 15.52
CA VAL A 356 21.28 -19.69 15.34
C VAL A 356 20.93 -21.10 15.79
N ASN A 357 20.26 -21.24 16.95
CA ASN A 357 19.85 -22.54 17.47
C ASN A 357 18.81 -23.23 16.54
N ASN A 358 17.85 -22.48 16.00
CA ASN A 358 16.88 -23.01 15.05
C ASN A 358 17.51 -23.41 13.71
N GLN A 359 18.51 -22.66 13.21
CA GLN A 359 19.24 -23.06 12.01
C GLN A 359 20.02 -24.36 12.23
N ASN A 360 20.71 -24.49 13.36
CA ASN A 360 21.43 -25.73 13.71
C ASN A 360 20.48 -26.93 13.86
N LYS A 361 19.28 -26.74 14.42
CA LYS A 361 18.25 -27.81 14.46
C LYS A 361 17.75 -28.18 13.07
N SER A 362 17.57 -27.20 12.17
CA SER A 362 17.10 -27.44 10.80
C SER A 362 18.14 -28.13 9.91
N SER A 363 19.44 -27.81 10.06
CA SER A 363 20.52 -28.49 9.36
C SER A 363 20.63 -29.95 9.79
N VAL A 364 20.58 -30.24 11.10
CA VAL A 364 20.56 -31.60 11.64
C VAL A 364 19.33 -32.40 11.18
N ALA A 365 18.16 -31.76 11.08
CA ALA A 365 16.95 -32.40 10.56
C ALA A 365 17.02 -32.68 9.04
N SER A 366 17.67 -31.81 8.27
CA SER A 366 17.90 -32.01 6.83
C SER A 366 18.88 -33.16 6.59
N GLU A 367 19.95 -33.24 7.39
CA GLU A 367 20.98 -34.28 7.30
C GLU A 367 20.41 -35.68 7.62
N LYS A 368 19.54 -35.80 8.65
CA LYS A 368 18.81 -37.04 8.95
C LYS A 368 17.83 -37.49 7.86
N LYS A 369 17.26 -36.56 7.08
CA LYS A 369 16.39 -36.91 5.94
C LYS A 369 17.19 -37.43 4.75
N THR A 370 18.36 -36.85 4.48
CA THR A 370 19.25 -37.32 3.42
C THR A 370 19.77 -38.72 3.72
N SER A 371 20.13 -39.03 4.97
CA SER A 371 20.59 -40.38 5.36
C SER A 371 19.51 -41.47 5.28
N ARG A 372 18.21 -41.13 5.36
CA ARG A 372 17.10 -42.10 5.21
C ARG A 372 16.74 -42.42 3.76
N HIS A 373 17.23 -41.66 2.79
CA HIS A 373 17.00 -41.91 1.36
C HIS A 373 18.17 -42.63 0.69
N VAL A 374 19.22 -42.98 1.44
CA VAL A 374 20.44 -43.65 0.95
C VAL A 374 20.53 -45.11 1.48
N VAL A 375 19.45 -45.63 2.07
CA VAL A 375 19.35 -47.04 2.52
C VAL A 375 18.25 -47.75 1.76
#